data_AF-A0A6G2PQS8-F1
#
_entry.id   AF-A0A6G2PQS8-F1
#
_cell.length_a   1.000
_cell.length_b   1.000
_cell.length_c   1.000
_cell.angle_alpha   90.00
_cell.angle_beta   90.00
_cell.angle_gamma   90.00
#
_symmetry.space_group_name_H-M   'P 1'
#
loop_
_entity.id
_entity.type
_entity.pdbx_description
1 polymer ?
#
loop_
_entity_poly.entity_id
_entity_poly.type
_entity_poly.pdbx_seq_one_letter_code
_entity_poly.pdbx_strand_id
1 'polypeptide(L)'
;QMREALRRRLAGRAGGTAPAARQGIPRADRDRPLPLSFAQQRLWFLDRLRPGDPRYNSAVAVRFTGPLDHKALSGALAAVVARHEALRTTFEETDGRPAQRVDPAGPVPLPVRDTTDLDADLRAEYARPFDLRQGPLLRALLLRESAVSHILLLTAHHIVTDGWSMGV
;
A
#
# COMPACT_ATOMS: atom_id res chain seq x y z
N GLN A 1 -27.67 6.92 -34.33
CA GLN A 1 -28.07 6.38 -33.00
C GLN A 1 -26.99 6.57 -31.93
N MET A 2 -25.71 6.19 -32.16
CA MET A 2 -24.60 6.38 -31.18
C MET A 2 -24.28 7.87 -30.84
N ARG A 3 -24.35 8.76 -31.84
CA ARG A 3 -24.04 10.20 -31.69
C ARG A 3 -25.03 10.96 -30.78
N GLU A 4 -26.28 10.50 -30.74
CA GLU A 4 -27.35 11.11 -29.94
C GLU A 4 -27.28 10.70 -28.46
N ALA A 5 -26.87 9.46 -28.20
CA ALA A 5 -26.63 8.95 -26.85
C ALA A 5 -25.45 9.66 -26.17
N LEU A 6 -24.41 9.99 -26.93
CA LEU A 6 -23.24 10.74 -26.44
C LEU A 6 -23.58 12.20 -26.08
N ARG A 7 -24.45 12.87 -26.85
CA ARG A 7 -24.89 14.25 -26.54
C ARG A 7 -25.72 14.35 -25.27
N ARG A 8 -26.57 13.35 -24.97
CA ARG A 8 -27.34 13.32 -23.71
C ARG A 8 -26.47 13.19 -22.46
N ARG A 9 -25.33 12.49 -22.57
CA ARG A 9 -24.36 12.37 -21.47
C ARG A 9 -23.54 13.65 -21.24
N LEU A 10 -23.28 14.42 -22.30
CA LEU A 10 -22.54 15.69 -22.20
C LEU A 10 -23.41 16.87 -21.71
N ALA A 11 -24.74 16.83 -21.91
CA ALA A 11 -25.63 17.94 -21.57
C ALA A 11 -26.11 17.96 -20.09
N GLY A 12 -25.57 17.12 -19.20
CA GLY A 12 -25.84 17.18 -17.76
C GLY A 12 -27.30 16.98 -17.32
N ARG A 13 -28.19 16.56 -18.23
CA ARG A 13 -29.60 16.26 -17.93
C ARG A 13 -29.82 14.75 -17.94
N ALA A 14 -29.39 14.10 -16.87
CA ALA A 14 -30.04 12.86 -16.46
C ALA A 14 -31.49 13.23 -16.08
N GLY A 15 -32.47 12.60 -16.74
CA GLY A 15 -33.87 12.77 -16.39
C GLY A 15 -34.08 12.53 -14.90
N GLY A 16 -34.90 13.37 -14.28
CA GLY A 16 -35.20 13.35 -12.86
C GLY A 16 -35.68 11.97 -12.41
N THR A 17 -34.74 11.19 -11.91
CA THR A 17 -34.98 10.09 -11.00
C THR A 17 -34.49 10.60 -9.66
N ALA A 18 -35.35 10.54 -8.64
CA ALA A 18 -34.98 10.86 -7.27
C ALA A 18 -33.62 10.20 -6.96
N PRO A 19 -32.70 10.86 -6.22
CA PRO A 19 -31.40 10.28 -5.96
C PRO A 19 -31.62 8.90 -5.36
N ALA A 20 -31.28 7.86 -6.14
CA ALA A 20 -31.28 6.50 -5.63
C ALA A 20 -30.45 6.56 -4.35
N ALA A 21 -31.08 6.24 -3.21
CA ALA A 21 -30.41 6.21 -1.93
C ALA A 21 -29.09 5.48 -2.16
N ARG A 22 -27.96 6.17 -1.97
CA ARG A 22 -26.64 5.58 -2.20
C ARG A 22 -26.57 4.35 -1.31
N GLN A 23 -26.79 3.17 -1.88
CA GLN A 23 -26.60 1.92 -1.16
C GLN A 23 -25.12 1.90 -0.83
N GLY A 24 -24.80 2.14 0.44
CA GLY A 24 -23.42 2.14 0.91
C GLY A 24 -22.78 0.79 0.58
N ILE A 25 -21.48 0.79 0.36
CA ILE A 25 -20.74 -0.46 0.19
C ILE A 25 -20.92 -1.27 1.49
N PRO A 26 -21.54 -2.45 1.44
CA PRO A 26 -21.76 -3.25 2.64
C PRO A 26 -20.41 -3.66 3.24
N ARG A 27 -20.34 -3.79 4.56
CA ARG A 27 -19.15 -4.33 5.21
C ARG A 27 -18.91 -5.76 4.71
N ALA A 28 -17.66 -6.07 4.40
CA ALA A 28 -17.27 -7.44 4.11
C ALA A 28 -17.51 -8.32 5.34
N ASP A 29 -18.08 -9.49 5.10
CA ASP A 29 -18.20 -10.56 6.09
C ASP A 29 -16.80 -10.99 6.55
N ARG A 30 -16.58 -10.96 7.86
CA ARG A 30 -15.28 -11.24 8.50
C ARG A 30 -15.19 -12.66 9.04
N ASP A 31 -16.26 -13.44 8.97
CA ASP A 31 -16.32 -14.82 9.46
C ASP A 31 -15.89 -15.84 8.38
N ARG A 32 -15.47 -15.35 7.22
CA ARG A 32 -15.00 -16.16 6.09
C ARG A 32 -13.73 -15.58 5.46
N PRO A 33 -12.94 -16.40 4.73
CA PRO A 33 -11.77 -15.90 4.00
C PRO A 33 -12.12 -14.74 3.06
N LEU A 34 -11.36 -13.66 3.16
CA LEU A 34 -11.56 -12.48 2.33
C LEU A 34 -10.94 -12.72 0.95
N PRO A 35 -11.71 -12.68 -0.15
CA PRO A 35 -11.15 -12.95 -1.47
C PRO A 35 -10.21 -11.82 -1.90
N LEU A 36 -9.19 -12.16 -2.70
CA LEU A 36 -8.37 -11.17 -3.39
C LEU A 36 -9.20 -10.50 -4.49
N SER A 37 -8.96 -9.21 -4.70
CA SER A 37 -9.40 -8.53 -5.92
C SER A 37 -8.71 -9.13 -7.16
N PHE A 38 -9.26 -8.90 -8.36
CA PHE A 38 -8.64 -9.39 -9.60
C PHE A 38 -7.19 -8.93 -9.79
N ALA A 39 -6.88 -7.68 -9.42
CA ALA A 39 -5.51 -7.16 -9.49
C ALA A 39 -4.58 -7.89 -8.50
N GLN A 40 -5.06 -8.14 -7.28
CA GLN A 40 -4.30 -8.88 -6.27
C GLN A 40 -4.10 -10.35 -6.68
N GLN A 41 -5.11 -11.01 -7.27
CA GLN A 41 -4.98 -12.40 -7.77
C GLN A 41 -3.87 -12.53 -8.81
N ARG A 42 -3.76 -11.56 -9.74
CA ARG A 42 -2.68 -11.51 -10.72
C ARG A 42 -1.31 -11.39 -10.04
N LEU A 43 -1.17 -10.48 -9.07
CA LEU A 43 0.10 -10.28 -8.36
C LEU A 43 0.48 -11.50 -7.51
N TRP A 44 -0.50 -12.11 -6.82
CA TRP A 44 -0.31 -13.36 -6.10
C TRP A 44 0.19 -14.48 -7.01
N PHE A 45 -0.45 -14.69 -8.16
CA PHE A 45 -0.01 -15.70 -9.12
C PHE A 45 1.43 -15.46 -9.60
N LEU A 46 1.79 -14.21 -9.88
CA LEU A 46 3.13 -13.85 -10.34
C LEU A 46 4.20 -14.07 -9.25
N ASP A 47 3.88 -13.75 -8.00
CA ASP A 47 4.74 -14.04 -6.85
C ASP A 47 4.94 -15.56 -6.67
N ARG A 48 3.88 -16.36 -6.81
CA ARG A 48 3.99 -17.83 -6.75
C ARG A 48 4.83 -18.42 -7.88
N LEU A 49 4.81 -17.80 -9.07
CA LEU A 49 5.61 -18.23 -10.21
C LEU A 49 7.09 -17.84 -10.06
N ARG A 50 7.38 -16.72 -9.40
CA ARG A 50 8.75 -16.21 -9.18
C ARG A 50 8.91 -15.66 -7.76
N PRO A 51 9.01 -16.54 -6.74
CA PRO A 51 9.16 -16.09 -5.37
C PRO A 51 10.45 -15.28 -5.19
N GLY A 52 10.38 -14.19 -4.44
CA GLY A 52 11.54 -13.35 -4.15
C GLY A 52 11.89 -12.33 -5.24
N ASP A 53 10.99 -12.11 -6.21
CA ASP A 53 11.16 -11.11 -7.26
C ASP A 53 10.72 -9.71 -6.79
N PRO A 54 11.62 -8.72 -6.70
CA PRO A 54 11.29 -7.40 -6.15
C PRO A 54 10.59 -6.47 -7.16
N ARG A 55 10.29 -6.92 -8.38
CA ARG A 55 9.70 -6.08 -9.45
C ARG A 55 8.38 -5.40 -9.08
N TYR A 56 7.68 -5.89 -8.06
CA TYR A 56 6.42 -5.35 -7.59
C TYR A 56 6.56 -4.52 -6.31
N ASN A 57 7.78 -4.17 -5.91
CA ASN A 57 7.99 -3.16 -4.90
C ASN A 57 7.61 -1.78 -5.44
N SER A 58 7.03 -0.94 -4.59
CA SER A 58 6.80 0.48 -4.80
C SER A 58 7.47 1.24 -3.68
N ALA A 59 8.11 2.37 -3.97
CA ALA A 59 8.75 3.18 -2.95
C ALA A 59 8.49 4.67 -3.13
N VAL A 60 8.44 5.39 -2.02
CA VAL A 60 8.50 6.85 -1.98
C VAL A 60 9.57 7.28 -0.98
N ALA A 61 10.30 8.33 -1.31
CA ALA A 61 11.28 8.95 -0.44
C ALA A 61 10.85 10.38 -0.10
N VAL A 62 10.89 10.73 1.18
CA VAL A 62 10.57 12.06 1.69
C VAL A 62 11.78 12.60 2.43
N ARG A 63 12.27 13.76 2.01
CA ARG A 63 13.36 14.46 2.69
C ARG A 63 12.82 15.41 3.74
N PHE A 64 13.32 15.29 4.96
CA PHE A 64 13.09 16.22 6.06
C PHE A 64 14.33 17.08 6.29
N THR A 65 14.13 18.39 6.38
CA THR A 65 15.20 19.35 6.70
C THR A 65 14.90 19.98 8.06
N GLY A 66 15.87 19.91 8.96
CA GLY A 66 15.75 20.31 10.37
C GLY A 66 15.83 19.14 11.35
N PRO A 67 15.70 19.43 12.66
CA PRO A 67 15.63 18.40 13.68
C PRO A 67 14.39 17.53 13.46
N LEU A 68 14.53 16.21 13.62
CA LEU A 68 13.46 15.25 13.42
C LEU A 68 13.18 14.50 14.73
N ASP A 69 11.93 14.54 15.19
CA ASP A 69 11.47 13.71 16.29
C ASP A 69 11.12 12.30 15.79
N HIS A 70 12.05 11.36 16.00
CA HIS A 70 11.89 9.97 15.58
C HIS A 70 10.71 9.27 16.26
N LYS A 71 10.39 9.61 17.52
CA LYS A 71 9.26 9.02 18.25
C LYS A 71 7.94 9.49 17.67
N ALA A 72 7.82 10.78 17.36
CA ALA A 72 6.65 11.34 16.70
C ALA A 72 6.44 10.70 15.32
N LEU A 73 7.51 10.57 14.53
CA LEU A 73 7.45 9.93 13.21
C LEU A 73 7.03 8.45 13.29
N SER A 74 7.61 7.69 14.23
CA SER A 74 7.23 6.30 14.48
C SER A 74 5.76 6.17 14.88
N GLY A 75 5.27 7.08 15.73
CA GLY A 75 3.86 7.13 16.12
C GLY A 75 2.92 7.45 14.96
N ALA A 76 3.32 8.38 14.08
CA ALA A 76 2.55 8.72 12.88
C ALA A 76 2.45 7.51 11.91
N LEU A 77 3.55 6.80 11.68
CA LEU A 77 3.56 5.58 10.84
C LEU A 77 2.66 4.50 11.43
N ALA A 78 2.73 4.27 12.74
CA ALA A 78 1.86 3.31 13.43
C ALA A 78 0.38 3.69 13.29
N ALA A 79 0.03 4.98 13.40
CA ALA A 79 -1.34 5.46 13.23
C ALA A 79 -1.87 5.24 11.80
N VAL A 80 -1.04 5.48 10.78
CA VAL A 80 -1.39 5.22 9.37
C VAL A 80 -1.64 3.73 9.15
N VAL A 81 -0.73 2.85 9.59
CA VAL A 81 -0.91 1.40 9.44
C VAL A 81 -2.12 0.89 10.23
N ALA A 82 -2.37 1.43 11.43
CA ALA A 82 -3.56 1.07 12.20
C ALA A 82 -4.86 1.45 11.47
N ARG A 83 -4.87 2.60 10.79
CA ARG A 83 -6.02 3.11 10.04
C ARG A 83 -6.30 2.31 8.76
N HIS A 84 -5.27 1.83 8.08
CA HIS A 84 -5.39 1.23 6.74
C HIS A 84 -5.18 -0.28 6.78
N GLU A 85 -6.27 -1.05 6.65
CA GLU A 85 -6.23 -2.53 6.66
C GLU A 85 -5.24 -3.10 5.64
N ALA A 86 -5.17 -2.52 4.44
CA ALA A 86 -4.27 -2.98 3.38
C ALA A 86 -2.81 -3.08 3.84
N LEU A 87 -2.33 -2.14 4.67
CA LEU A 87 -0.93 -2.11 5.13
C LEU A 87 -0.62 -3.18 6.18
N ARG A 88 -1.65 -3.82 6.73
CA ARG A 88 -1.58 -4.95 7.68
C ARG A 88 -2.22 -6.21 7.09
N THR A 89 -2.34 -6.28 5.77
CA THR A 89 -2.83 -7.46 5.04
C THR A 89 -1.66 -8.29 4.54
N THR A 90 -1.76 -9.60 4.74
CA THR A 90 -0.95 -10.64 4.10
C THR A 90 -1.84 -11.54 3.25
N PHE A 91 -1.21 -12.39 2.43
CA PHE A 91 -1.89 -13.24 1.46
C PHE A 91 -1.49 -14.68 1.68
N GLU A 92 -2.48 -15.56 1.77
CA GLU A 92 -2.29 -16.99 1.93
C GLU A 92 -3.28 -17.77 1.07
N GLU A 93 -3.14 -19.09 1.05
CA GLU A 93 -4.08 -19.97 0.38
C GLU A 93 -4.93 -20.69 1.43
N THR A 94 -6.25 -20.60 1.28
CA THR A 94 -7.24 -21.31 2.11
C THR A 94 -8.14 -22.12 1.18
N ASP A 95 -8.22 -23.43 1.39
CA ASP A 95 -9.01 -24.36 0.57
C ASP A 95 -8.72 -24.25 -0.94
N GLY A 96 -7.44 -24.11 -1.30
CA GLY A 96 -7.00 -24.00 -2.70
C GLY A 96 -7.33 -22.66 -3.36
N ARG A 97 -7.74 -21.64 -2.59
CA ARG A 97 -8.05 -20.30 -3.08
C ARG A 97 -7.23 -19.24 -2.35
N PRO A 98 -6.68 -18.23 -3.05
CA PRO A 98 -5.97 -17.16 -2.38
C PRO A 98 -6.95 -16.31 -1.55
N ALA A 99 -6.55 -15.97 -0.33
CA ALA A 99 -7.30 -15.16 0.61
C ALA A 99 -6.41 -14.07 1.23
N GLN A 100 -7.05 -12.98 1.63
CA GLN A 100 -6.45 -11.90 2.41
C GLN A 100 -6.59 -12.22 3.89
N ARG A 101 -5.49 -12.15 4.63
CA ARG A 101 -5.49 -12.15 6.10
C ARG A 101 -5.12 -10.76 6.60
N VAL A 102 -6.05 -10.12 7.28
CA VAL A 102 -5.84 -8.78 7.84
C VAL A 102 -5.45 -8.92 9.31
N ASP A 103 -4.18 -8.68 9.61
CA ASP A 103 -3.64 -8.80 10.97
C ASP A 103 -4.04 -7.58 11.83
N PRO A 104 -4.10 -7.70 13.17
CA PRO A 104 -4.27 -6.55 14.05
C PRO A 104 -3.22 -5.46 13.82
N ALA A 105 -3.54 -4.22 14.13
CA ALA A 105 -2.56 -3.14 14.06
C ALA A 105 -1.40 -3.41 15.01
N GLY A 106 -0.17 -3.24 14.50
CA GLY A 106 1.07 -3.43 15.25
C GLY A 106 2.09 -2.32 14.98
N PRO A 107 3.21 -2.31 15.72
CA PRO A 107 4.26 -1.33 15.49
C PRO A 107 4.89 -1.52 14.10
N VAL A 108 5.22 -0.41 13.45
CA VAL A 108 5.98 -0.40 12.19
C VAL A 108 7.45 -0.15 12.53
N PRO A 109 8.37 -1.10 12.23
CA PRO A 109 9.79 -0.84 12.44
C PRO A 109 10.26 0.36 11.62
N LEU A 110 10.91 1.31 12.29
CA LEU A 110 11.57 2.46 11.68
C LEU A 110 13.06 2.49 12.06
N PRO A 111 13.87 1.55 11.54
CA PRO A 111 15.31 1.58 11.73
C PRO A 111 15.90 2.89 11.21
N VAL A 112 16.91 3.38 11.91
CA VAL A 112 17.69 4.56 11.53
C VAL A 112 19.07 4.11 11.10
N ARG A 113 19.56 4.62 9.97
CA ARG A 113 20.91 4.36 9.46
C ARG A 113 21.54 5.64 8.96
N ASP A 114 22.83 5.82 9.20
CA ASP A 114 23.61 6.86 8.53
C ASP A 114 23.82 6.46 7.07
N THR A 115 23.67 7.42 6.16
CA THR A 115 23.89 7.22 4.72
C THR A 115 25.13 7.97 4.27
N THR A 116 26.01 7.28 3.57
CA THR A 116 27.15 7.87 2.84
C THR A 116 26.98 7.78 1.33
N ASP A 117 26.08 6.91 0.86
CA ASP A 117 25.70 6.74 -0.55
C ASP A 117 24.20 6.46 -0.63
N LEU A 118 23.44 7.54 -0.78
CA LEU A 118 21.98 7.48 -0.82
C LEU A 118 21.49 6.57 -1.94
N ASP A 119 22.09 6.65 -3.12
CA ASP A 119 21.64 5.88 -4.27
C ASP A 119 21.85 4.38 -4.07
N ALA A 120 22.95 3.98 -3.43
CA ALA A 120 23.18 2.58 -3.05
C ALA A 120 22.14 2.10 -2.02
N ASP A 121 21.85 2.90 -1.00
CA ASP A 121 20.84 2.57 0.01
C ASP A 121 19.43 2.43 -0.60
N LEU A 122 19.03 3.36 -1.48
CA LEU A 122 17.75 3.31 -2.18
C LEU A 122 17.64 2.06 -3.06
N ARG A 123 18.69 1.74 -3.84
CA ARG A 123 18.70 0.53 -4.68
C ARG A 123 18.63 -0.74 -3.84
N ALA A 124 19.37 -0.81 -2.75
CA ALA A 124 19.39 -1.98 -1.88
C ALA A 124 18.02 -2.22 -1.23
N GLU A 125 17.37 -1.19 -0.73
CA GLU A 125 16.03 -1.32 -0.13
C GLU A 125 14.97 -1.69 -1.18
N TYR A 126 15.02 -1.07 -2.37
CA TYR A 126 14.06 -1.37 -3.44
C TYR A 126 14.24 -2.79 -4.01
N ALA A 127 15.46 -3.33 -4.04
CA ALA A 127 15.75 -4.68 -4.49
C ALA A 127 15.40 -5.77 -3.46
N ARG A 128 15.11 -5.41 -2.21
CA ARG A 128 14.78 -6.38 -1.17
C ARG A 128 13.36 -6.94 -1.38
N PRO A 129 13.16 -8.25 -1.58
CA PRO A 129 11.84 -8.81 -1.82
C PRO A 129 10.93 -8.78 -0.59
N PHE A 130 9.64 -8.94 -0.80
CA PHE A 130 8.66 -9.27 0.24
C PHE A 130 8.24 -10.74 0.10
N ASP A 131 7.95 -11.41 1.21
CA ASP A 131 7.15 -12.64 1.19
C ASP A 131 5.71 -12.24 1.49
N LEU A 132 4.80 -12.43 0.52
CA LEU A 132 3.41 -12.01 0.63
C LEU A 132 2.64 -12.67 1.80
N ARG A 133 3.17 -13.76 2.35
CA ARG A 133 2.59 -14.49 3.48
C ARG A 133 3.07 -13.95 4.83
N GLN A 134 4.16 -13.16 4.85
CA GLN A 134 4.83 -12.68 6.05
C GLN A 134 4.82 -11.15 6.06
N GLY A 135 3.92 -10.59 6.89
CA GLY A 135 3.77 -9.16 7.03
C GLY A 135 4.79 -8.51 7.98
N PRO A 136 4.81 -7.17 8.04
CA PRO A 136 4.07 -6.25 7.19
C PRO A 136 4.63 -6.17 5.76
N LEU A 137 3.75 -5.97 4.77
CA LEU A 137 4.12 -5.76 3.37
C LEU A 137 4.46 -4.29 3.04
N LEU A 138 4.87 -3.57 4.08
CA LEU A 138 5.37 -2.20 4.11
C LEU A 138 6.61 -2.19 5.01
N ARG A 139 7.67 -1.53 4.55
CA ARG A 139 8.88 -1.25 5.32
C ARG A 139 9.12 0.24 5.34
N ALA A 140 9.56 0.72 6.49
CA ALA A 140 10.04 2.08 6.66
C ALA A 140 11.52 2.06 6.99
N LEU A 141 12.26 3.03 6.49
CA LEU A 141 13.67 3.24 6.77
C LEU A 141 13.94 4.73 6.88
N LEU A 142 14.60 5.15 7.94
CA LEU A 142 15.08 6.51 8.06
C LEU A 142 16.60 6.55 7.81
N LEU A 143 16.99 7.17 6.70
CA LEU A 143 18.38 7.48 6.40
C LEU A 143 18.74 8.86 6.96
N ARG A 144 19.87 8.97 7.64
CA ARG A 144 20.39 10.22 8.19
C ARG A 144 21.60 10.67 7.36
N GLU A 145 21.46 11.78 6.65
CA GLU A 145 22.55 12.42 5.91
C GLU A 145 23.35 13.36 6.83
N SER A 146 22.68 13.99 7.80
CA SER A 146 23.30 14.83 8.83
C SER A 146 22.36 14.98 10.03
N ALA A 147 22.77 15.73 11.05
CA ALA A 147 21.92 16.05 12.21
C ALA A 147 20.62 16.81 11.84
N VAL A 148 20.56 17.42 10.64
CA VAL A 148 19.43 18.23 10.17
C VAL A 148 18.94 17.82 8.77
N SER A 149 19.38 16.68 8.24
CA SER A 149 18.89 16.15 6.97
C SER A 149 18.64 14.66 7.09
N HIS A 150 17.38 14.28 6.88
CA HIS A 150 16.92 12.91 7.00
C HIS A 150 16.05 12.55 5.79
N ILE A 151 16.07 11.29 5.40
CA ILE A 151 15.25 10.77 4.30
C ILE A 151 14.47 9.58 4.85
N LEU A 152 13.15 9.71 4.88
CA LEU A 152 12.26 8.58 5.11
C LEU A 152 12.00 7.89 3.78
N LEU A 153 12.38 6.62 3.71
CA LEU A 153 12.00 5.72 2.64
C LEU A 153 10.87 4.82 3.12
N LEU A 154 9.76 4.83 2.38
CA LEU A 154 8.65 3.89 2.56
C LEU A 154 8.59 3.00 1.33
N THR A 155 8.75 1.69 1.53
CA THR A 155 8.71 0.69 0.47
C THR A 155 7.62 -0.31 0.79
N ALA A 156 6.72 -0.59 -0.14
CA ALA A 156 5.63 -1.55 0.02
C ALA A 156 5.47 -2.40 -1.23
N HIS A 157 4.79 -3.55 -1.10
CA HIS A 157 4.46 -4.36 -2.27
C HIS A 157 3.19 -3.82 -2.96
N HIS A 158 3.17 -3.77 -4.29
CA HIS A 158 2.05 -3.33 -5.13
C HIS A 158 0.72 -4.08 -4.89
N ILE A 159 0.74 -5.17 -4.12
CA ILE A 159 -0.46 -5.93 -3.79
C ILE A 159 -1.26 -5.28 -2.64
N VAL A 160 -0.62 -4.41 -1.86
CA VAL A 160 -1.21 -3.61 -0.78
C VAL A 160 -1.18 -2.10 -1.04
N THR A 161 -0.55 -1.65 -2.14
CA THR A 161 -0.44 -0.23 -2.51
C THR A 161 -0.45 -0.03 -4.02
N ASP A 162 -0.73 1.19 -4.47
CA ASP A 162 -0.52 1.66 -5.84
C ASP A 162 0.14 3.04 -5.84
N GLY A 163 0.50 3.54 -7.02
CA GLY A 163 1.19 4.83 -7.15
C GLY A 163 0.38 6.02 -6.62
N TRP A 164 -0.96 5.95 -6.64
CA TRP A 164 -1.82 6.97 -6.06
C TRP A 164 -1.80 6.91 -4.53
N SER A 165 -1.88 5.70 -3.98
CA SER A 165 -1.92 5.43 -2.54
C SER A 165 -0.67 5.90 -1.82
N MET A 166 0.48 5.92 -2.51
CA MET A 166 1.74 6.45 -1.96
C MET A 166 1.73 7.98 -1.76
N GLY A 167 0.76 8.70 -2.33
CA GLY A 167 0.59 10.15 -2.17
C GLY A 167 -0.53 10.56 -1.19
N VAL A 168 -1.19 9.59 -0.53
CA VAL A 168 -2.31 9.80 0.41
C VAL A 168 -1.85 9.75 1.86
#